data_AF-A0A419SND0-F1
#
_entry.id   AF-A0A419SND0-F1
#
_cell.length_a   1.000
_cell.length_b   1.000
_cell.length_c   1.000
_cell.angle_alpha   90.00
_cell.angle_beta   90.00
_cell.angle_gamma   90.00
#
_symmetry.space_group_name_H-M   'P 1'
#
loop_
_entity.id
_entity.type
_entity.pdbx_description
1 polymer ?
#
loop_
_entity_poly.entity_id
_entity_poly.type
_entity_poly.pdbx_seq_one_letter_code
_entity_poly.pdbx_strand_id
1 'polypeptide(L)'
;MIQGYNELPKDVQGYIPNYEYLLYDISSYTDEKIKGEAQLRILFTMFRDIHNEDNKDFKNSIYRAVTYLQELENKQTGIGYFETLMRYVFSAGKNLTKFDVSEIIHTIEKTYPEGSDAVMTLADMFREEGREEGREEGAKESMERVAKKLLSKGLPTKDITEVTGLTTEEVEDIRQKTLQ
;
A
#
# COMPACT_ATOMS: atom_id res chain seq x y z
N MET A 1 -10.64 -31.04 -1.50
CA MET A 1 -11.91 -31.40 -0.83
C MET A 1 -11.85 -30.91 0.60
N ILE A 2 -12.86 -30.15 1.06
CA ILE A 2 -12.91 -29.70 2.47
C ILE A 2 -13.13 -30.95 3.34
N GLN A 3 -12.26 -31.17 4.34
CA GLN A 3 -12.43 -32.30 5.26
C GLN A 3 -13.78 -32.18 5.99
N GLY A 4 -14.52 -33.28 6.07
CA GLY A 4 -15.85 -33.31 6.72
C GLY A 4 -16.99 -32.69 5.90
N TYR A 5 -16.78 -32.33 4.62
CA TYR A 5 -17.83 -31.72 3.79
C TYR A 5 -19.14 -32.54 3.76
N ASN A 6 -19.03 -33.87 3.67
CA ASN A 6 -20.18 -34.77 3.64
C ASN A 6 -20.93 -34.87 4.98
N GLU A 7 -20.35 -34.38 6.07
CA GLU A 7 -20.93 -34.37 7.42
C GLU A 7 -21.74 -33.08 7.69
N LEU A 8 -21.66 -32.10 6.79
CA LEU A 8 -22.41 -30.84 6.89
C LEU A 8 -23.91 -31.06 6.62
N PRO A 9 -24.81 -30.25 7.22
CA PRO A 9 -26.22 -30.25 6.89
C PRO A 9 -26.49 -30.01 5.39
N LYS A 10 -27.44 -30.76 4.79
CA LYS A 10 -27.69 -30.74 3.33
C LYS A 10 -28.09 -29.36 2.79
N ASP A 11 -28.79 -28.58 3.60
CA ASP A 11 -29.18 -27.21 3.34
C ASP A 11 -27.97 -26.25 3.29
N VAL A 12 -26.85 -26.59 3.95
CA VAL A 12 -25.62 -25.78 3.95
C VAL A 12 -24.64 -26.22 2.85
N GLN A 13 -24.62 -27.52 2.48
CA GLN A 13 -23.71 -28.07 1.48
C GLN A 13 -23.78 -27.31 0.13
N GLY A 14 -24.97 -26.87 -0.29
CA GLY A 14 -25.16 -26.12 -1.55
C GLY A 14 -24.53 -24.72 -1.57
N TYR A 15 -24.16 -24.16 -0.41
CA TYR A 15 -23.55 -22.85 -0.28
C TYR A 15 -22.05 -22.90 0.00
N ILE A 16 -21.49 -24.09 0.24
CA ILE A 16 -20.07 -24.29 0.48
C ILE A 16 -19.46 -24.95 -0.76
N PRO A 17 -18.59 -24.25 -1.50
CA PRO A 17 -17.90 -24.83 -2.63
C PRO A 17 -17.00 -25.99 -2.19
N ASN A 18 -17.22 -27.19 -2.73
CA ASN A 18 -16.33 -28.33 -2.54
C ASN A 18 -15.52 -28.59 -3.81
N TYR A 19 -14.42 -27.87 -3.96
CA TYR A 19 -13.45 -28.10 -5.03
C TYR A 19 -12.07 -28.44 -4.45
N GLU A 20 -11.25 -29.09 -5.27
CA GLU A 20 -9.81 -29.21 -5.03
C GLU A 20 -9.12 -27.97 -5.56
N TYR A 21 -8.25 -27.39 -4.74
CA TYR A 21 -7.45 -26.25 -5.12
C TYR A 21 -5.97 -26.58 -4.89
N LEU A 22 -5.12 -26.03 -5.76
CA LEU A 22 -3.68 -26.07 -5.59
C LEU A 22 -3.25 -24.72 -5.02
N LEU A 23 -2.77 -24.72 -3.77
CA LEU A 23 -2.08 -23.57 -3.20
C LEU A 23 -0.59 -23.73 -3.45
N TYR A 24 0.01 -22.71 -4.04
CA TYR A 24 1.45 -22.64 -4.24
C TYR A 24 2.02 -21.52 -3.37
N ASP A 25 3.02 -21.87 -2.58
CA ASP A 25 3.82 -20.88 -1.86
C ASP A 25 4.92 -20.33 -2.77
N ILE A 26 4.67 -19.15 -3.31
CA ILE A 26 5.56 -18.45 -4.26
C ILE A 26 6.83 -17.93 -3.57
N SER A 27 6.82 -17.75 -2.24
CA SER A 27 7.98 -17.24 -1.46
C SER A 27 9.24 -18.09 -1.64
N SER A 28 9.07 -19.39 -1.92
CA SER A 28 10.15 -20.36 -2.09
C SER A 28 10.75 -20.44 -3.51
N TYR A 29 10.19 -19.70 -4.46
CA TYR A 29 10.55 -19.81 -5.88
C TYR A 29 11.72 -18.90 -6.22
N THR A 30 12.73 -19.44 -6.92
CA THR A 30 13.78 -18.64 -7.55
C THR A 30 13.26 -17.96 -8.81
N ASP A 31 13.95 -16.93 -9.29
CA ASP A 31 13.55 -16.19 -10.49
C ASP A 31 13.40 -17.10 -11.72
N GLU A 32 14.27 -18.10 -11.88
CA GLU A 32 14.24 -19.05 -13.00
C GLU A 32 13.05 -20.03 -12.93
N LYS A 33 12.47 -20.19 -11.74
CA LYS A 33 11.29 -21.02 -11.52
C LYS A 33 9.98 -20.26 -11.78
N ILE A 34 9.99 -18.92 -11.72
CA ILE A 34 8.84 -18.09 -12.10
C ILE A 34 8.81 -17.98 -13.63
N LYS A 35 8.01 -18.85 -14.25
CA LYS A 35 7.88 -18.97 -15.72
C LYS A 35 6.51 -18.47 -16.18
N GLY A 36 6.36 -18.34 -17.50
CA GLY A 36 5.11 -17.93 -18.15
C GLY A 36 5.23 -16.59 -18.86
N GLU A 37 4.09 -16.01 -19.19
CA GLU A 37 3.99 -14.69 -19.83
C GLU A 37 4.58 -13.60 -18.95
N ALA A 38 5.06 -12.52 -19.58
CA ALA A 38 5.69 -11.40 -18.89
C ALA A 38 4.83 -10.84 -17.74
N GLN A 39 3.52 -10.77 -17.94
CA GLN A 39 2.54 -10.29 -16.96
C GLN A 39 2.55 -11.13 -15.67
N LEU A 40 2.54 -12.46 -15.81
CA LEU A 40 2.58 -13.38 -14.68
C LEU A 40 3.93 -13.31 -13.95
N ARG A 41 5.02 -13.19 -14.71
CA ARG A 41 6.35 -13.06 -14.10
C ARG A 41 6.47 -11.77 -13.30
N ILE A 42 5.95 -10.65 -13.81
CA ILE A 42 5.86 -9.38 -13.08
C ILE A 42 5.06 -9.56 -11.80
N LEU A 43 3.82 -10.06 -11.91
CA LEU A 43 2.89 -10.20 -10.78
C LEU A 43 3.47 -11.07 -9.67
N PHE A 44 3.90 -12.29 -10.00
CA PHE A 44 4.39 -13.24 -9.00
C PHE A 44 5.70 -12.80 -8.36
N THR A 45 6.60 -12.19 -9.14
CA THR A 45 7.83 -11.59 -8.60
C THR A 45 7.50 -10.51 -7.56
N MET A 46 6.54 -9.64 -7.87
CA MET A 46 6.18 -8.53 -7.01
C MET A 46 5.47 -9.00 -5.74
N PHE A 47 4.55 -9.97 -5.85
CA PHE A 47 3.94 -10.59 -4.67
C PHE A 47 4.95 -11.33 -3.78
N ARG A 48 5.93 -12.00 -4.38
CA ARG A 48 6.99 -12.69 -3.64
C ARG A 48 7.86 -11.70 -2.86
N ASP A 49 8.29 -10.63 -3.52
CA ASP A 49 9.38 -9.79 -3.01
C ASP A 49 8.90 -8.57 -2.22
N ILE A 50 7.62 -8.19 -2.28
CA ILE A 50 7.07 -7.05 -1.54
C ILE A 50 7.20 -7.20 -0.01
N HIS A 51 7.21 -8.44 0.47
CA HIS A 51 7.37 -8.78 1.88
C HIS A 51 8.84 -8.90 2.31
N ASN A 52 9.79 -8.82 1.37
CA ASN A 52 11.21 -8.81 1.72
C ASN A 52 11.53 -7.53 2.52
N GLU A 53 12.31 -7.61 3.57
CA GLU A 53 12.72 -6.44 4.37
C GLU A 53 13.79 -5.61 3.63
N ASP A 54 14.64 -6.22 2.81
CA ASP A 54 15.68 -5.52 2.05
C ASP A 54 15.09 -4.79 0.84
N ASN A 55 15.16 -3.45 0.87
CA ASN A 55 14.72 -2.61 -0.25
C ASN A 55 15.57 -2.81 -1.51
N LYS A 56 16.84 -3.23 -1.40
CA LYS A 56 17.72 -3.41 -2.56
C LYS A 56 17.24 -4.55 -3.45
N ASP A 57 16.92 -5.68 -2.86
CA ASP A 57 16.40 -6.85 -3.58
C ASP A 57 15.03 -6.57 -4.18
N PHE A 58 14.20 -5.84 -3.45
CA PHE A 58 12.91 -5.39 -3.94
C PHE A 58 13.05 -4.41 -5.14
N LYS A 59 13.98 -3.44 -5.08
CA LYS A 59 14.28 -2.55 -6.21
C LYS A 59 14.74 -3.32 -7.44
N ASN A 60 15.64 -4.29 -7.29
CA ASN A 60 16.08 -5.14 -8.40
C ASN A 60 14.89 -5.87 -9.04
N SER A 61 13.93 -6.26 -8.22
CA SER A 61 12.72 -6.94 -8.68
C SER A 61 11.81 -5.99 -9.47
N ILE A 62 11.70 -4.71 -9.05
CA ILE A 62 11.03 -3.66 -9.84
C ILE A 62 11.75 -3.46 -11.18
N TYR A 63 13.08 -3.38 -11.21
CA TYR A 63 13.83 -3.21 -12.45
C TYR A 63 13.63 -4.38 -13.43
N ARG A 64 13.58 -5.60 -12.90
CA ARG A 64 13.24 -6.79 -13.68
C ARG A 64 11.80 -6.74 -14.20
N ALA A 65 10.85 -6.30 -13.38
CA ALA A 65 9.47 -6.12 -13.81
C ALA A 65 9.34 -5.09 -14.95
N VAL A 66 10.05 -3.95 -14.84
CA VAL A 66 10.12 -2.94 -15.89
C VAL A 66 10.72 -3.50 -17.19
N THR A 67 11.73 -4.36 -17.08
CA THR A 67 12.29 -5.06 -18.25
C THR A 67 11.25 -5.98 -18.90
N TYR A 68 10.49 -6.75 -18.12
CA TYR A 68 9.45 -7.63 -18.64
C TYR A 68 8.30 -6.88 -19.33
N LEU A 69 8.01 -5.63 -18.96
CA LEU A 69 7.02 -4.81 -19.67
C LEU A 69 7.40 -4.55 -21.13
N GLN A 70 8.70 -4.52 -21.44
CA GLN A 70 9.16 -4.38 -22.82
C GLN A 70 8.77 -5.58 -23.70
N GLU A 71 8.60 -6.76 -23.11
CA GLU A 71 8.21 -7.99 -23.83
C GLU A 71 6.71 -8.02 -24.19
N LEU A 72 5.90 -7.10 -23.64
CA LEU A 72 4.48 -7.05 -23.95
C LEU A 72 4.25 -6.52 -25.38
N GLU A 73 3.47 -7.28 -26.15
CA GLU A 73 3.07 -6.92 -27.51
C GLU A 73 2.22 -5.64 -27.53
N ASN A 74 1.25 -5.52 -26.61
CA ASN A 74 0.41 -4.34 -26.48
C ASN A 74 0.96 -3.38 -25.40
N LYS A 75 1.61 -2.31 -25.85
CA LYS A 75 2.17 -1.27 -24.98
C LYS A 75 1.13 -0.54 -24.14
N GLN A 76 -0.09 -0.34 -24.67
CA GLN A 76 -1.16 0.32 -23.92
C GLN A 76 -1.62 -0.54 -22.74
N THR A 77 -1.74 -1.86 -22.95
CA THR A 77 -2.03 -2.81 -21.85
C THR A 77 -0.86 -2.87 -20.87
N GLY A 78 0.38 -2.78 -21.36
CA GLY A 78 1.58 -2.70 -20.52
C GLY A 78 1.59 -1.51 -19.56
N ILE A 79 1.13 -0.34 -20.01
CA ILE A 79 0.98 0.85 -19.14
C ILE A 79 -0.01 0.58 -18.00
N GLY A 80 -1.16 -0.05 -18.27
CA GLY A 80 -2.15 -0.37 -17.23
C GLY A 80 -1.62 -1.38 -16.20
N TYR A 81 -0.89 -2.40 -16.63
CA TYR A 81 -0.24 -3.34 -15.71
C TYR A 81 0.83 -2.67 -14.86
N PHE A 82 1.61 -1.79 -15.48
CA PHE A 82 2.61 -1.01 -14.77
C PHE A 82 1.99 -0.08 -13.73
N GLU A 83 0.91 0.62 -14.08
CA GLU A 83 0.18 1.48 -13.15
C GLU A 83 -0.33 0.68 -11.95
N THR A 84 -0.93 -0.48 -12.21
CA THR A 84 -1.42 -1.41 -11.18
C THR A 84 -0.29 -1.86 -10.28
N LEU A 85 0.88 -2.17 -10.86
CA LEU A 85 2.06 -2.56 -10.11
C LEU A 85 2.52 -1.45 -9.17
N MET A 86 2.69 -0.23 -9.67
CA MET A 86 3.16 0.88 -8.85
C MET A 86 2.18 1.19 -7.72
N ARG A 87 0.87 1.21 -8.00
CA ARG A 87 -0.16 1.35 -6.98
C ARG A 87 -0.04 0.29 -5.89
N TYR A 88 0.17 -0.96 -6.28
CA TYR A 88 0.39 -2.06 -5.34
C TYR A 88 1.62 -1.81 -4.45
N VAL A 89 2.78 -1.49 -5.05
CA VAL A 89 4.02 -1.23 -4.32
C VAL A 89 3.86 -0.12 -3.27
N PHE A 90 3.23 0.99 -3.63
CA PHE A 90 2.99 2.10 -2.71
C PHE A 90 1.96 1.75 -1.63
N SER A 91 0.89 1.03 -2.00
CA SER A 91 -0.16 0.61 -1.05
C SER A 91 0.32 -0.41 -0.02
N ALA A 92 1.32 -1.24 -0.36
CA ALA A 92 1.86 -2.24 0.55
C ALA A 92 2.72 -1.65 1.67
N GLY A 93 2.89 -0.32 1.72
CA GLY A 93 3.61 0.36 2.80
C GLY A 93 5.11 0.09 2.81
N LYS A 94 5.70 -0.21 1.63
CA LYS A 94 7.15 -0.42 1.52
C LYS A 94 7.87 0.90 1.77
N ASN A 95 8.80 0.91 2.72
CA ASN A 95 9.57 2.10 3.11
C ASN A 95 10.65 2.46 2.07
N LEU A 96 10.24 2.87 0.87
CA LEU A 96 11.13 3.39 -0.15
C LEU A 96 11.53 4.83 0.20
N THR A 97 12.83 5.14 0.13
CA THR A 97 13.30 6.51 0.29
C THR A 97 13.00 7.36 -0.95
N LYS A 98 13.06 8.69 -0.83
CA LYS A 98 12.96 9.58 -1.99
C LYS A 98 14.01 9.26 -3.07
N PHE A 99 15.21 8.82 -2.65
CA PHE A 99 16.27 8.41 -3.56
C PHE A 99 15.87 7.14 -4.32
N ASP A 100 15.34 6.13 -3.61
CA ASP A 100 14.87 4.88 -4.24
C ASP A 100 13.78 5.15 -5.29
N VAL A 101 12.81 5.99 -4.96
CA VAL A 101 11.74 6.38 -5.90
C VAL A 101 12.33 7.10 -7.11
N SER A 102 13.27 8.02 -6.90
CA SER A 102 13.93 8.73 -8.02
C SER A 102 14.70 7.79 -8.94
N GLU A 103 15.40 6.79 -8.40
CA GLU A 103 16.10 5.79 -9.22
C GLU A 103 15.13 4.91 -10.02
N ILE A 104 14.00 4.54 -9.41
CA ILE A 104 12.94 3.77 -10.08
C ILE A 104 12.38 4.58 -11.25
N ILE A 105 11.99 5.84 -11.01
CA ILE A 105 11.47 6.74 -12.07
C ILE A 105 12.47 6.86 -13.22
N HIS A 106 13.74 7.15 -12.91
CA HIS A 106 14.78 7.31 -13.94
C HIS A 106 15.02 6.02 -14.74
N THR A 107 14.95 4.86 -14.08
CA THR A 107 15.09 3.57 -14.75
C THR A 107 13.92 3.31 -15.71
N ILE A 108 12.70 3.71 -15.33
CA ILE A 108 11.51 3.58 -16.17
C ILE A 108 11.58 4.52 -17.36
N GLU A 109 11.93 5.79 -17.17
CA GLU A 109 12.12 6.75 -18.26
C GLU A 109 13.06 6.22 -19.35
N LYS A 110 14.13 5.52 -18.94
CA LYS A 110 15.12 4.95 -19.85
C LYS A 110 14.68 3.63 -20.48
N THR A 111 14.01 2.76 -19.72
CA THR A 111 13.74 1.36 -20.12
C THR A 111 12.34 1.18 -20.69
N TYR A 112 11.36 1.94 -20.24
CA TYR A 112 9.98 1.87 -20.70
C TYR A 112 9.39 3.28 -20.86
N PRO A 113 9.85 4.05 -21.86
CA PRO A 113 9.46 5.46 -22.04
C PRO A 113 7.95 5.67 -22.14
N GLU A 114 7.22 4.71 -22.71
CA GLU A 114 5.76 4.74 -22.83
C GLU A 114 5.06 4.74 -21.46
N GLY A 115 5.71 4.22 -20.43
CA GLY A 115 5.22 4.26 -19.05
C GLY A 115 5.56 5.53 -18.29
N SER A 116 6.42 6.41 -18.83
CA SER A 116 6.90 7.60 -18.13
C SER A 116 5.77 8.55 -17.73
N ASP A 117 4.82 8.80 -18.64
CA ASP A 117 3.65 9.66 -18.36
C ASP A 117 2.77 9.10 -17.23
N ALA A 118 2.60 7.76 -17.20
CA ALA A 118 1.86 7.09 -16.13
C ALA A 118 2.59 7.19 -14.79
N VAL A 119 3.93 7.05 -14.78
CA VAL A 119 4.75 7.26 -13.58
C VAL A 119 4.62 8.67 -13.04
N MET A 120 4.74 9.69 -13.91
CA MET A 120 4.64 11.09 -13.50
C MET A 120 3.27 11.39 -12.90
N THR A 121 2.21 10.91 -13.55
CA THR A 121 0.83 11.07 -13.06
C THR A 121 0.63 10.43 -11.68
N LEU A 122 1.14 9.22 -11.47
CA LEU A 122 1.09 8.56 -10.17
C LEU A 122 1.91 9.31 -9.12
N ALA A 123 3.11 9.77 -9.47
CA ALA A 123 3.97 10.51 -8.55
C ALA A 123 3.33 11.84 -8.11
N ASP A 124 2.62 12.52 -9.01
CA ASP A 124 1.88 13.75 -8.70
C ASP A 124 0.66 13.45 -7.82
N MET A 125 -0.08 12.38 -8.11
CA MET A 125 -1.23 11.92 -7.29
C MET A 125 -0.80 11.64 -5.85
N PHE A 126 0.23 10.80 -5.65
CA PHE A 126 0.74 10.49 -4.31
C PHE A 126 1.33 11.71 -3.59
N ARG A 127 1.91 12.66 -4.32
CA ARG A 127 2.42 13.90 -3.73
C ARG A 127 1.28 14.78 -3.19
N GLU A 128 0.17 14.87 -3.92
CA GLU A 128 -0.98 15.64 -3.43
C GLU A 128 -1.70 14.93 -2.29
N GLU A 129 -1.89 13.60 -2.36
CA GLU A 129 -2.43 12.79 -1.26
C GLU A 129 -1.60 13.00 0.02
N GLY A 130 -0.27 12.83 -0.04
CA GLY A 130 0.58 13.05 1.12
C GLY A 130 0.58 14.52 1.62
N ARG A 131 0.29 15.49 0.76
CA ARG A 131 0.15 16.90 1.15
C ARG A 131 -1.19 17.17 1.83
N GLU A 132 -2.26 16.52 1.39
CA GLU A 132 -3.59 16.57 2.01
C GLU A 132 -3.55 15.90 3.38
N GLU A 133 -3.07 14.67 3.47
CA GLU A 133 -2.88 13.94 4.73
C GLU A 133 -2.03 14.74 5.73
N GLY A 134 -0.90 15.30 5.29
CA GLY A 134 -0.05 16.11 6.15
C GLY A 134 -0.71 17.41 6.65
N ARG A 135 -1.66 17.98 5.89
CA ARG A 135 -2.44 19.14 6.36
C ARG A 135 -3.48 18.72 7.40
N GLU A 136 -4.17 17.60 7.18
CA GLU A 136 -5.15 17.07 8.12
C GLU A 136 -4.50 16.67 9.44
N GLU A 137 -3.39 15.93 9.38
CA GLU A 137 -2.60 15.56 10.56
C GLU A 137 -2.08 16.79 11.29
N GLY A 138 -1.50 17.75 10.57
CA GLY A 138 -1.02 19.01 11.16
C GLY A 138 -2.13 19.85 11.80
N ALA A 139 -3.33 19.87 11.21
CA ALA A 139 -4.50 20.53 11.78
C ALA A 139 -4.94 19.84 13.08
N LYS A 140 -5.03 18.51 13.07
CA LYS A 140 -5.36 17.71 14.26
C LYS A 140 -4.36 17.92 15.38
N GLU A 141 -3.05 17.77 15.11
CA GLU A 141 -1.99 18.04 16.09
C GLU A 141 -2.06 19.46 16.66
N SER A 142 -2.41 20.45 15.82
CA SER A 142 -2.55 21.83 16.27
C SER A 142 -3.68 21.98 17.28
N MET A 143 -4.83 21.33 17.05
CA MET A 143 -5.97 21.34 17.97
C MET A 143 -5.66 20.57 19.25
N GLU A 144 -4.95 19.44 19.17
CA GLU A 144 -4.49 18.72 20.36
C GLU A 144 -3.55 19.59 21.22
N ARG A 145 -2.61 20.32 20.59
CA ARG A 145 -1.74 21.27 21.32
C ARG A 145 -2.51 22.40 21.99
N VAL A 146 -3.58 22.90 21.35
CA VAL A 146 -4.46 23.91 21.94
C VAL A 146 -5.22 23.30 23.13
N ALA A 147 -5.83 22.12 22.96
CA ALA A 147 -6.55 21.41 24.02
C ALA A 147 -5.67 21.17 25.26
N LYS A 148 -4.43 20.69 25.08
CA LYS A 148 -3.45 20.53 26.17
C LYS A 148 -3.22 21.82 26.96
N LYS A 149 -3.08 22.95 26.27
CA LYS A 149 -2.89 24.27 26.91
C LYS A 149 -4.14 24.78 27.62
N LEU A 150 -5.34 24.44 27.15
CA LEU A 150 -6.59 24.83 27.79
C LEU A 150 -6.86 23.96 29.03
N LEU A 151 -6.58 22.66 28.95
CA LEU A 151 -6.62 21.73 30.08
C LEU A 151 -5.68 22.17 31.20
N SER A 152 -4.43 22.56 30.88
CA SER A 152 -3.48 23.04 31.89
C SER A 152 -3.88 24.36 32.55
N LYS A 153 -4.77 25.13 31.90
CA LYS A 153 -5.41 26.33 32.45
C LYS A 153 -6.71 26.05 33.23
N GLY A 154 -7.12 24.78 33.33
CA GLY A 154 -8.29 24.36 34.08
C GLY A 154 -9.64 24.61 33.39
N LEU A 155 -9.65 24.80 32.06
CA LEU A 155 -10.92 24.95 31.34
C LEU A 155 -11.72 23.64 31.35
N PRO A 156 -13.06 23.72 31.44
CA PRO A 156 -13.91 22.54 31.40
C PRO A 156 -13.94 21.93 30.00
N THR A 157 -14.13 20.60 29.92
CA THR A 157 -14.11 19.85 28.66
C THR A 157 -15.05 20.42 27.60
N LYS A 158 -16.24 20.88 28.01
CA LYS A 158 -17.24 21.46 27.10
C LYS A 158 -16.70 22.67 26.32
N ASP A 159 -16.03 23.59 27.01
CA ASP A 159 -15.47 24.80 26.39
C ASP A 159 -14.29 24.43 25.46
N ILE A 160 -13.52 23.40 25.83
CA ILE A 160 -12.42 22.91 25.00
C ILE A 160 -12.94 22.28 23.71
N THR A 161 -14.00 21.45 23.80
CA THR A 161 -14.63 20.86 22.61
C THR A 161 -15.21 21.93 21.67
N GLU A 162 -15.79 23.00 22.23
CA GLU A 162 -16.31 24.12 21.44
C GLU A 162 -15.21 24.90 20.72
N VAL A 163 -14.06 25.13 21.37
CA VAL A 163 -12.94 25.88 20.80
C VAL A 163 -12.13 25.06 19.79
N THR A 164 -11.94 23.77 20.05
CA THR A 164 -11.02 22.92 19.27
C THR A 164 -11.71 22.06 18.22
N GLY A 165 -13.04 21.90 18.31
CA GLY A 165 -13.79 20.96 17.47
C GLY A 165 -13.54 19.49 17.79
N LEU A 166 -12.70 19.19 18.79
CA LEU A 166 -12.46 17.83 19.26
C LEU A 166 -13.68 17.28 19.99
N THR A 167 -13.84 15.97 19.92
CA THR A 167 -14.85 15.24 20.70
C THR A 167 -14.49 15.20 22.18
N THR A 168 -15.50 14.96 23.03
CA THR A 168 -15.27 14.78 24.47
C THR A 168 -14.31 13.63 24.76
N GLU A 169 -14.36 12.55 23.97
CA GLU A 169 -13.49 11.39 24.11
C GLU A 169 -12.03 11.75 23.79
N GLU A 170 -11.78 12.47 22.69
CA GLU A 170 -10.43 12.94 22.33
C GLU A 170 -9.82 13.87 23.39
N VAL A 171 -10.61 14.80 23.93
CA VAL A 171 -10.13 15.70 24.98
C VAL A 171 -9.77 14.92 26.26
N GLU A 172 -10.52 13.87 26.58
CA GLU A 172 -10.27 13.07 27.78
C GLU A 172 -9.06 12.14 27.61
N ASP A 173 -8.86 11.57 26.42
CA ASP A 173 -7.63 10.84 26.08
C ASP A 173 -6.40 11.75 26.20
N ILE A 174 -6.49 12.99 25.70
CA ILE A 174 -5.44 14.01 25.87
C ILE A 174 -5.19 14.31 27.35
N ARG A 175 -6.24 14.41 28.17
CA ARG A 175 -6.13 14.66 29.61
C ARG A 175 -5.37 13.53 30.31
N GLN A 176 -5.70 12.28 30.02
CA GLN A 176 -5.01 11.12 30.59
C GLN A 176 -3.52 11.09 30.18
N LYS A 177 -3.22 11.36 28.91
CA LYS A 177 -1.84 11.43 28.38
C LYS A 177 -1.01 12.59 28.95
N THR A 178 -1.65 13.62 29.51
CA THR A 178 -0.97 14.81 30.07
C THR A 178 -0.73 14.68 31.59
N LEU A 179 -1.38 13.73 32.26
CA LEU A 179 -1.26 13.47 33.70
C LEU A 179 -0.26 12.35 34.07
N GLN A 180 0.37 11.73 33.06
CA GLN A 180 1.54 10.84 33.21
C GLN A 180 2.84 11.63 33.04
#